data_AF-A0A0M0KC68-F1
#
_entry.id   AF-A0A0M0KC68-F1
#
_cell.length_a   1.000
_cell.length_b   1.000
_cell.length_c   1.000
_cell.angle_alpha   90.00
_cell.angle_beta   90.00
_cell.angle_gamma   90.00
#
_symmetry.space_group_name_H-M   'P 1'
#
loop_
_entity.id
_entity.type
_entity.pdbx_description
1 polymer ?
#
loop_
_entity_poly.entity_id
_entity_poly.type
_entity_poly.pdbx_seq_one_letter_code
_entity_poly.pdbx_strand_id
1 'polypeptide(L)'
;MFFVLKMIVSAFVIAIVTEISRRLPTYGGIIAALPLVSLLSLFWLSIQGESETNMNQFTLGVLIGLPATGFLLLIVYFLTKHSVPFIVSLCAGMVAWAVFIYVQDLLNRMFT
;
A
#
# COMPACT_ATOMS: atom_id res chain seq x y z
N MET A 1 4.21 -9.56 -21.74
CA MET A 1 3.44 -8.91 -22.83
C MET A 1 2.02 -8.52 -22.39
N PHE A 2 1.86 -7.56 -21.47
CA PHE A 2 0.54 -6.97 -21.11
C PHE A 2 0.66 -5.53 -20.58
N PHE A 3 1.74 -4.82 -20.89
CA PHE A 3 2.09 -3.56 -20.21
C PHE A 3 1.00 -2.48 -20.33
N VAL A 4 0.50 -2.24 -21.55
CA VAL A 4 -0.57 -1.25 -21.80
C VAL A 4 -1.86 -1.63 -21.07
N LEU A 5 -2.26 -2.89 -21.12
CA LEU A 5 -3.45 -3.38 -20.43
C LEU A 5 -3.32 -3.21 -18.90
N LYS A 6 -2.16 -3.55 -18.33
CA LYS A 6 -1.86 -3.34 -16.91
C LYS A 6 -2.01 -1.88 -16.51
N MET A 7 -1.50 -0.95 -17.34
CA MET A 7 -1.64 0.49 -17.08
C MET A 7 -3.10 0.93 -17.10
N ILE A 8 -3.88 0.54 -18.12
CA ILE A 8 -5.28 0.93 -18.26
C ILE A 8 -6.10 0.43 -17.06
N VAL A 9 -5.96 -0.85 -16.71
CA VAL A 9 -6.66 -1.45 -15.56
C VAL A 9 -6.27 -0.75 -14.26
N SER A 10 -4.98 -0.49 -14.04
CA SER A 10 -4.51 0.18 -12.82
C SER A 10 -5.05 1.61 -12.71
N ALA A 11 -5.01 2.38 -13.79
CA ALA A 11 -5.56 3.74 -13.84
C ALA A 11 -7.07 3.74 -13.59
N PHE A 12 -7.79 2.77 -14.15
CA PHE A 12 -9.23 2.64 -13.96
C PHE A 12 -9.60 2.31 -12.50
N VAL A 13 -8.85 1.41 -11.86
CA VAL A 13 -9.01 1.10 -10.43
C VAL A 13 -8.80 2.37 -9.58
N ILE A 14 -7.72 3.11 -9.81
CA ILE A 14 -7.44 4.35 -9.07
C ILE A 14 -8.54 5.39 -9.29
N ALA A 15 -9.00 5.56 -10.54
CA ALA A 15 -10.06 6.50 -10.87
C ALA A 15 -11.38 6.16 -10.15
N ILE A 16 -11.79 4.88 -10.14
CA ILE A 16 -12.99 4.42 -9.44
C ILE A 16 -12.87 4.69 -7.94
N VAL A 17 -11.76 4.27 -7.31
CA VAL A 17 -11.56 4.45 -5.87
C VAL A 17 -11.59 5.93 -5.50
N THR A 18 -10.97 6.78 -6.32
CA THR A 18 -10.96 8.23 -6.11
C THR A 18 -12.37 8.82 -6.22
N GLU A 19 -13.14 8.43 -7.23
CA GLU A 19 -14.51 8.94 -7.41
C GLU A 19 -15.46 8.46 -6.30
N ILE A 20 -15.33 7.21 -5.86
CA ILE A 20 -16.06 6.69 -4.69
C ILE A 20 -15.66 7.48 -3.45
N SER A 21 -14.37 7.73 -3.22
CA SER A 21 -13.87 8.48 -2.06
C SER A 21 -14.33 9.94 -2.04
N ARG A 22 -14.53 10.56 -3.21
CA ARG A 22 -15.11 11.91 -3.30
C ARG A 22 -16.58 11.95 -2.90
N ARG A 23 -17.36 10.93 -3.28
CA ARG A 23 -18.81 10.86 -3.00
C ARG A 23 -19.13 10.30 -1.62
N LEU A 24 -18.36 9.30 -1.20
CA LEU A 24 -18.54 8.53 0.04
C LEU A 24 -17.18 8.37 0.75
N PRO A 25 -16.66 9.42 1.43
CA PRO A 25 -15.32 9.41 2.01
C PRO A 25 -15.04 8.24 2.96
N THR A 26 -16.01 7.87 3.81
CA THR A 26 -15.85 6.75 4.76
C THR A 26 -15.65 5.42 4.06
N TYR A 27 -16.49 5.10 3.06
CA TYR A 27 -16.38 3.85 2.29
C TYR A 27 -15.19 3.87 1.34
N GLY A 28 -14.89 5.03 0.76
CA GLY A 28 -13.70 5.24 -0.08
C GLY A 28 -12.41 4.97 0.69
N GLY A 29 -12.32 5.41 1.94
CA GLY A 29 -11.19 5.10 2.83
C GLY A 29 -11.01 3.61 3.09
N ILE A 30 -12.10 2.87 3.31
CA ILE A 30 -12.07 1.41 3.51
C ILE A 30 -11.58 0.70 2.24
N ILE A 31 -12.09 1.10 1.07
CA ILE A 31 -11.67 0.52 -0.21
C ILE A 31 -10.21 0.88 -0.52
N ALA A 32 -9.79 2.12 -0.25
CA ALA A 32 -8.43 2.57 -0.45
C ALA A 32 -7.42 1.91 0.51
N ALA A 33 -7.88 1.45 1.68
CA ALA A 33 -7.06 0.68 2.63
C ALA A 33 -6.76 -0.74 2.14
N LEU A 34 -7.51 -1.27 1.16
CA LEU A 34 -7.17 -2.53 0.53
C LEU A 34 -5.83 -2.37 -0.22
N PRO A 35 -4.93 -3.38 -0.16
CA PRO A 35 -3.69 -3.36 -0.92
C PRO A 35 -3.94 -3.68 -2.40
N LEU A 36 -4.75 -2.85 -3.07
CA LEU A 36 -5.23 -3.07 -4.44
C LEU A 36 -4.07 -3.21 -5.44
N VAL A 37 -3.00 -2.45 -5.26
CA VAL A 37 -1.78 -2.56 -6.07
C VAL A 37 -1.17 -3.96 -5.92
N SER A 38 -1.09 -4.47 -4.70
CA SER A 38 -0.55 -5.80 -4.41
C SER A 38 -1.46 -6.92 -4.93
N LEU A 39 -2.78 -6.78 -4.76
CA LEU A 39 -3.76 -7.74 -5.26
C LEU A 39 -3.75 -7.81 -6.79
N LEU A 40 -3.71 -6.65 -7.45
CA LEU A 40 -3.59 -6.60 -8.91
C LEU A 40 -2.26 -7.17 -9.38
N SER A 41 -1.17 -6.93 -8.65
CA SER A 41 0.14 -7.53 -8.94
C SER A 41 0.09 -9.06 -8.84
N LEU A 42 -0.49 -9.61 -7.76
CA LEU A 42 -0.68 -11.06 -7.59
C LEU A 42 -1.52 -11.67 -8.71
N PHE A 43 -2.61 -11.00 -9.10
CA PHE A 43 -3.44 -11.42 -10.22
C PHE A 43 -2.63 -11.55 -11.52
N TRP A 44 -1.79 -10.54 -11.82
CA TRP A 44 -0.93 -10.59 -13.00
C TRP A 44 0.18 -11.63 -12.88
N LEU A 45 0.80 -11.81 -11.72
CA LEU A 45 1.83 -12.84 -11.50
C LEU A 45 1.24 -14.24 -11.73
N SER A 46 0.03 -14.48 -11.23
CA SER A 46 -0.72 -15.72 -11.45
C SER A 46 -0.98 -16.00 -12.94
N ILE A 47 -1.48 -15.01 -13.69
CA ILE A 47 -1.72 -15.16 -15.14
C ILE A 47 -0.42 -15.42 -15.91
N GLN A 48 0.70 -14.88 -15.45
CA GLN A 48 2.01 -15.07 -16.09
C GLN A 48 2.65 -16.42 -15.74
N GLY A 49 2.00 -17.24 -14.91
CA GLY A 49 2.51 -18.56 -14.53
C GLY A 49 3.71 -18.49 -13.58
N GLU A 50 3.79 -17.45 -12.75
CA GLU A 50 4.81 -17.36 -11.71
C GLU A 50 4.73 -18.53 -10.73
N SER A 51 5.88 -18.89 -10.15
CA SER A 51 5.94 -20.01 -9.21
C SER A 51 5.16 -19.71 -7.93
N GLU A 52 4.53 -20.75 -7.35
CA GLU A 52 3.83 -20.64 -6.06
C GLU A 52 4.74 -20.10 -4.95
N THR A 53 6.02 -20.48 -4.96
CA THR A 53 7.04 -19.98 -4.02
C THR A 53 7.19 -18.47 -4.11
N ASN A 54 7.32 -17.91 -5.33
CA ASN A 54 7.45 -16.46 -5.54
C ASN A 54 6.17 -15.73 -5.14
N MET A 55 5.00 -16.29 -5.47
CA MET A 55 3.71 -15.71 -5.11
C MET A 55 3.50 -15.67 -3.58
N ASN A 56 3.91 -16.74 -2.88
CA ASN A 56 3.82 -16.80 -1.42
C ASN A 56 4.79 -15.81 -0.76
N GLN A 57 6.03 -15.73 -1.25
CA GLN A 57 6.98 -14.73 -0.77
C GLN A 57 6.49 -13.29 -0.99
N PHE A 58 5.91 -13.00 -2.16
CA PHE A 58 5.31 -11.69 -2.43
C PHE A 58 4.17 -11.40 -1.45
N THR A 59 3.27 -12.36 -1.22
CA THR A 59 2.14 -12.22 -0.29
C THR A 59 2.62 -11.96 1.14
N LEU A 60 3.63 -12.69 1.60
CA LEU A 60 4.26 -12.48 2.91
C LEU A 60 4.91 -11.10 2.99
N GLY A 61 5.64 -10.66 1.96
CA GLY A 61 6.25 -9.34 1.90
C GLY A 61 5.21 -8.21 2.02
N VAL A 62 4.07 -8.35 1.32
CA VAL A 62 2.95 -7.40 1.42
C VAL A 62 2.36 -7.42 2.84
N LEU A 63 2.14 -8.60 3.42
CA LEU A 63 1.57 -8.74 4.76
C LEU A 63 2.46 -8.09 5.84
N ILE A 64 3.78 -8.28 5.74
CA ILE A 64 4.77 -7.68 6.65
C ILE A 64 4.85 -6.16 6.46
N GLY A 65 4.68 -5.66 5.24
CA GLY A 65 4.70 -4.23 4.92
C GLY A 65 3.44 -3.46 5.32
N LEU A 66 2.28 -4.13 5.46
CA LEU A 66 1.00 -3.49 5.81
C LEU A 66 1.04 -2.71 7.14
N PRO A 67 1.60 -3.25 8.25
CA PRO A 67 1.74 -2.50 9.50
C PRO A 67 2.47 -1.16 9.34
N ALA A 68 3.59 -1.13 8.60
CA ALA A 68 4.32 0.10 8.34
C ALA A 68 3.48 1.10 7.53
N THR A 69 2.73 0.62 6.54
CA THR A 69 1.81 1.46 5.74
C THR A 69 0.69 2.04 6.62
N GLY A 70 0.17 1.25 7.56
CA GLY A 70 -0.77 1.75 8.57
C GLY A 70 -0.17 2.86 9.43
N PHE A 71 1.10 2.71 9.84
CA PHE A 71 1.82 3.73 10.60
C PHE A 71 2.07 5.01 9.78
N LEU A 72 2.40 4.89 8.49
CA LEU A 72 2.47 6.03 7.57
C LEU A 72 1.17 6.83 7.58
N LEU A 73 0.04 6.16 7.38
CA LEU A 73 -1.27 6.79 7.32
C LEU A 73 -1.64 7.44 8.64
N LEU A 74 -1.25 6.85 9.78
CA LEU A 74 -1.43 7.43 11.11
C LEU A 74 -0.68 8.76 11.24
N ILE A 75 0.59 8.80 10.83
CA ILE A 75 1.41 10.02 10.85
C ILE A 75 0.81 11.10 9.95
N VAL A 76 0.42 10.75 8.71
CA VAL A 76 -0.22 11.67 7.77
C VAL A 76 -1.52 12.23 8.34
N TYR A 77 -2.36 11.37 8.93
CA TYR A 77 -3.62 11.76 9.56
C TYR A 77 -3.39 12.75 10.70
N PHE A 78 -2.46 12.45 11.61
CA PHE A 78 -2.18 13.29 12.78
C PHE A 78 -1.63 14.66 12.37
N LEU A 79 -0.64 14.70 11.49
CA LEU A 79 -0.04 15.96 11.01
C LEU A 79 -1.07 16.83 10.27
N THR A 80 -1.87 16.22 9.40
CA THR A 80 -2.91 16.96 8.66
C THR A 80 -4.02 17.46 9.60
N LYS A 81 -4.34 16.72 10.66
CA LYS A 81 -5.26 17.17 11.72
C LYS A 81 -4.75 18.39 12.48
N HIS A 82 -3.42 18.55 12.58
CA HIS A 82 -2.76 19.72 13.17
C HIS A 82 -2.43 20.82 12.15
N SER A 83 -3.12 20.85 11.00
CA SER A 83 -2.97 21.87 9.95
C SER A 83 -1.57 21.94 9.31
N VAL A 84 -0.77 20.87 9.41
CA VAL A 84 0.48 20.74 8.65
C VAL A 84 0.15 20.50 7.17
N PRO A 85 0.85 21.15 6.21
CA PRO A 85 0.61 20.95 4.78
C PRO A 85 0.72 19.48 4.38
N PHE A 86 -0.22 18.99 3.55
CA PHE A 86 -0.31 17.59 3.15
C PHE A 86 1.02 17.01 2.62
N ILE A 87 1.76 17.76 1.80
CA ILE A 87 3.05 17.31 1.25
C ILE A 87 4.06 17.05 2.37
N VAL A 88 4.13 17.93 3.37
CA VAL A 88 5.03 17.76 4.51
C VAL A 88 4.59 16.56 5.35
N SER A 89 3.29 16.40 5.58
CA SER A 89 2.71 15.25 6.26
C SER A 89 3.05 13.93 5.56
N LEU A 90 2.95 13.91 4.23
CA LEU A 90 3.28 12.74 3.40
C LEU A 90 4.77 12.40 3.47
N CYS A 91 5.66 13.39 3.34
CA CYS A 91 7.10 13.19 3.48
C CYS A 91 7.46 12.63 4.86
N ALA A 92 6.91 13.20 5.93
CA ALA A 92 7.11 12.70 7.29
C ALA A 92 6.58 11.26 7.45
N GLY A 93 5.41 10.96 6.88
CA GLY A 93 4.85 9.61 6.84
C GLY A 93 5.75 8.61 6.10
N MET A 94 6.33 8.98 4.96
CA MET A 94 7.27 8.13 4.21
C MET A 94 8.54 7.84 5.01
N VAL A 95 9.08 8.83 5.72
CA VAL A 95 10.23 8.61 6.61
C VAL A 95 9.85 7.68 7.76
N ALA A 96 8.71 7.92 8.39
CA ALA A 96 8.19 7.06 9.46
C ALA A 96 7.99 5.61 9.00
N TRP A 97 7.46 5.41 7.79
CA TRP A 97 7.31 4.10 7.15
C TRP A 97 8.65 3.37 6.99
N ALA A 98 9.66 4.05 6.44
CA ALA A 98 10.98 3.47 6.21
C ALA A 98 11.65 3.07 7.54
N VAL A 99 11.56 3.95 8.54
CA VAL A 99 12.07 3.66 9.90
C VAL A 99 11.32 2.49 10.52
N PHE A 100 9.99 2.45 10.39
CA PHE A 100 9.17 1.39 10.96
C PHE A 100 9.51 0.03 10.35
N ILE A 101 9.64 -0.07 9.02
CA ILE A 101 10.08 -1.31 8.35
C ILE A 101 11.47 -1.73 8.82
N TYR A 102 12.40 -0.77 8.94
CA TYR A 102 13.75 -1.09 9.40
C TYR A 102 13.75 -1.65 10.83
N VAL A 103 12.97 -1.05 11.72
CA VAL A 103 12.80 -1.54 13.09
C VAL A 103 12.14 -2.92 13.10
N GLN A 104 11.10 -3.15 12.28
CA GLN A 104 10.46 -4.47 12.15
C GLN A 104 11.48 -5.55 11.71
N ASP A 105 12.31 -5.25 10.71
CA ASP A 105 13.33 -6.17 10.23
C ASP A 105 14.37 -6.47 11.33
N LEU A 106 14.83 -5.45 12.04
CA LEU A 106 15.77 -5.61 13.16
C LEU A 106 15.17 -6.49 14.27
N LEU A 107 13.90 -6.25 14.65
CA LEU A 107 13.19 -7.07 15.63
C LEU A 107 13.10 -8.52 15.17
N ASN A 108 12.67 -8.77 13.92
CA ASN A 108 12.55 -10.12 13.38
C ASN A 108 13.90 -10.86 13.41
N ARG A 109 15.00 -10.19 13.07
CA ARG A 109 16.35 -10.76 13.14
C ARG A 109 16.83 -11.06 14.56
N MET A 110 16.32 -10.38 15.59
CA MET A 110 16.68 -10.67 16.97
C MET A 110 15.97 -11.90 17.53
N PHE A 111 14.82 -12.27 16.98
CA PHE A 111 14.01 -13.41 17.43
C PHE A 111 14.18 -14.67 16.58
N THR A 112 14.99 -14.63 15.52
CA THR A 112 15.28 -15.75 14.61
C THR A 112 16.76 -16.10 14.65
#